data_AF-A0A7Y4Z4B9-F1
#
_entry.id   AF-A0A7Y4Z4B9-F1
#
_cell.length_a   1.000
_cell.length_b   1.000
_cell.length_c   1.000
_cell.angle_alpha   90.00
_cell.angle_beta   90.00
_cell.angle_gamma   90.00
#
_symmetry.space_group_name_H-M   'P 1'
#
loop_
_entity.id
_entity.type
_entity.pdbx_description
1 polymer ?
#
loop_
_entity_poly.entity_id
_entity_poly.type
_entity_poly.pdbx_seq_one_letter_code
_entity_poly.pdbx_strand_id
1 'polypeptide(L)'
;MSTEGFIFDYAKCVGCHACMVACYVENKIEPSIAWRQVNTINSKRIPLAGFLNLSLACNHCVEAPCLKACPAKAYIKDEHTGAIIHQPEKCIGCRYCTWACPFDAPKYNENHGIVEKCNLCNHLVSKGLKPSCAKQCPTGALSFSSLDKIQNSYPVGIPATNYQPRIKTLRSEIIEAIPQLDISITGFEKIEYESQKITSSAKIQAKNEWPLVFFTLIFAFLSGWIYAFDLEGSIVLKSIFVATGVLGILLSTFHLGKPFRAWHSITNLRTSWLSREILFCVLFFFSSILYLFLFHSKFMLVTTSVLNLLLLISIEMVYSVPKKNYTTPLHSSNTILTALMFALLYNGLLKLLVALIVIKALLYIVRKGTQPILTLSIILVFIRVFGLILSIGIISLTNDNSLLLLFSLITSEVIDRYEFYNDIYVDTPLKILEKLDNDAVMKWLNKD
;
A
#
# COMPACT_ATOMS: atom_id res chain seq x y z
N MET A 1 11.34 -24.74 -15.65
CA MET A 1 10.16 -24.04 -15.08
C MET A 1 9.03 -24.12 -16.08
N SER A 2 7.82 -24.46 -15.64
CA SER A 2 6.63 -24.48 -16.51
C SER A 2 6.36 -23.10 -17.15
N THR A 3 6.15 -23.10 -18.47
CA THR A 3 5.74 -21.95 -19.28
C THR A 3 4.22 -21.79 -19.32
N GLU A 4 3.47 -22.61 -18.60
CA GLU A 4 2.01 -22.57 -18.61
C GLU A 4 1.47 -21.34 -17.89
N GLY A 5 0.37 -20.82 -18.42
CA GLY A 5 -0.32 -19.67 -17.88
C GLY A 5 -1.74 -19.57 -18.42
N PHE A 6 -2.45 -18.54 -17.94
CA PHE A 6 -3.81 -18.27 -18.42
C PHE A 6 -3.76 -17.68 -19.83
N ILE A 7 -4.72 -18.05 -20.66
CA ILE A 7 -5.02 -17.32 -21.91
C ILE A 7 -6.43 -16.76 -21.75
N PHE A 8 -6.55 -15.45 -21.84
CA PHE A 8 -7.82 -14.74 -21.73
C PHE A 8 -8.16 -14.06 -23.04
N ASP A 9 -9.37 -14.31 -23.53
CA ASP A 9 -9.84 -13.86 -24.81
C ASP A 9 -11.03 -12.92 -24.63
N TYR A 10 -10.78 -11.63 -24.86
CA TYR A 10 -11.71 -10.54 -24.56
C TYR A 10 -13.06 -10.70 -25.26
N ALA A 11 -13.07 -11.11 -26.53
CA ALA A 11 -14.31 -11.19 -27.32
C ALA A 11 -15.25 -12.32 -26.90
N LYS A 12 -14.77 -13.31 -26.14
CA LYS A 12 -15.57 -14.47 -25.73
C LYS A 12 -16.16 -14.33 -24.33
N CYS A 13 -15.72 -13.34 -23.55
CA CYS A 13 -16.13 -13.25 -22.15
C CYS A 13 -17.52 -12.61 -22.01
N VAL A 14 -18.52 -13.45 -21.74
CA VAL A 14 -19.92 -13.03 -21.54
C VAL A 14 -20.26 -12.66 -20.08
N GLY A 15 -19.28 -12.68 -19.18
CA GLY A 15 -19.50 -12.31 -17.78
C GLY A 15 -20.42 -13.27 -17.01
N CYS A 16 -20.47 -14.56 -17.36
CA CYS A 16 -21.35 -15.54 -16.70
C CYS A 16 -20.96 -15.94 -15.27
N HIS A 17 -19.82 -15.45 -14.75
CA HIS A 17 -19.26 -15.78 -13.43
C HIS A 17 -18.98 -17.28 -13.15
N ALA A 18 -19.13 -18.18 -14.12
CA ALA A 18 -18.83 -19.62 -13.96
C ALA A 18 -17.40 -19.89 -13.44
N CYS A 19 -16.43 -19.09 -13.88
CA CYS A 19 -15.05 -19.18 -13.42
C CYS A 19 -14.85 -18.86 -11.93
N MET A 20 -15.72 -18.01 -11.34
CA MET A 20 -15.70 -17.68 -9.91
C MET A 20 -16.32 -18.82 -9.10
N VAL A 21 -17.51 -19.29 -9.51
CA VAL A 21 -18.20 -20.42 -8.87
C VAL A 21 -17.32 -21.67 -8.87
N ALA A 22 -16.69 -21.98 -10.00
CA ALA A 22 -15.75 -23.11 -10.09
C ALA A 22 -14.55 -22.94 -9.14
N CYS A 23 -14.05 -21.71 -8.94
CA CYS A 23 -12.98 -21.44 -7.98
C CYS A 23 -13.43 -21.69 -6.53
N TYR A 24 -14.62 -21.23 -6.17
CA TYR A 24 -15.20 -21.40 -4.84
C TYR A 24 -15.42 -22.87 -4.50
N VAL A 25 -16.03 -23.64 -5.42
CA VAL A 25 -16.29 -25.07 -5.23
C VAL A 25 -14.98 -25.85 -5.12
N GLU A 26 -14.03 -25.62 -6.02
CA GLU A 26 -12.75 -26.35 -6.04
C GLU A 26 -11.92 -26.12 -4.78
N ASN A 27 -11.85 -24.87 -4.32
CA ASN A 27 -10.95 -24.46 -3.24
C ASN A 27 -11.65 -24.28 -1.89
N LYS A 28 -12.96 -24.55 -1.83
CA LYS A 28 -13.81 -24.40 -0.62
C LYS A 28 -13.68 -23.00 0.01
N ILE A 29 -13.66 -21.97 -0.82
CA ILE A 29 -13.50 -20.58 -0.40
C ILE A 29 -14.85 -20.01 0.01
N GLU A 30 -14.86 -19.17 1.05
CA GLU A 30 -16.05 -18.40 1.42
C GLU A 30 -16.45 -17.42 0.31
N PRO A 31 -17.75 -17.28 -0.02
CA PRO A 31 -18.20 -16.39 -1.10
C PRO A 31 -17.83 -14.92 -0.92
N SER A 32 -17.54 -14.49 0.32
CA SER A 32 -17.10 -13.14 0.68
C SER A 32 -15.71 -12.79 0.11
N ILE A 33 -14.90 -13.78 -0.27
CA ILE A 33 -13.53 -13.57 -0.75
C ILE A 33 -13.32 -14.18 -2.13
N ALA A 34 -13.33 -13.32 -3.14
CA ALA A 34 -13.12 -13.72 -4.52
C ALA A 34 -11.63 -13.82 -4.88
N TRP A 35 -11.11 -15.05 -5.01
CA TRP A 35 -9.75 -15.29 -5.54
C TRP A 35 -9.63 -15.01 -7.05
N ARG A 36 -10.76 -15.10 -7.77
CA ARG A 36 -10.94 -14.69 -9.17
C ARG A 36 -12.19 -13.82 -9.23
N GLN A 37 -12.13 -12.72 -9.96
CA GLN A 37 -13.20 -11.73 -10.09
C GLN A 37 -13.48 -11.48 -11.56
N VAL A 38 -14.76 -11.31 -11.91
CA VAL A 38 -15.17 -10.77 -13.21
C VAL A 38 -15.49 -9.30 -13.01
N ASN A 39 -14.72 -8.43 -13.67
CA ASN A 39 -14.90 -6.99 -13.63
C ASN A 39 -15.48 -6.53 -14.98
N THR A 40 -16.44 -5.63 -14.96
CA THR A 40 -17.16 -5.21 -16.16
C THR A 40 -16.89 -3.74 -16.44
N ILE A 41 -16.43 -3.45 -17.66
CA ILE A 41 -16.40 -2.09 -18.23
C ILE A 41 -17.80 -1.78 -18.76
N ASN A 42 -18.28 -0.56 -18.54
CA ASN A 42 -19.66 -0.16 -18.85
C ASN A 42 -20.68 -1.06 -18.11
N SER A 43 -20.49 -1.25 -16.80
CA SER A 43 -21.41 -2.03 -15.97
C SER A 43 -22.83 -1.44 -15.95
N LYS A 44 -22.94 -0.13 -16.21
CA LYS A 44 -24.20 0.62 -16.33
C LYS A 44 -24.91 0.42 -17.68
N ARG A 45 -24.30 -0.30 -18.64
CA ARG A 45 -24.87 -0.59 -19.97
C ARG A 45 -25.30 0.67 -20.73
N ILE A 46 -24.47 1.70 -20.66
CA ILE A 46 -24.64 2.93 -21.43
C ILE A 46 -24.73 2.54 -22.91
N PRO A 47 -25.79 2.94 -23.63
CA PRO A 47 -25.97 2.63 -25.04
C PRO A 47 -24.76 3.05 -25.89
N LEU A 48 -24.38 2.22 -26.86
CA LEU A 48 -23.25 2.40 -27.79
C LEU A 48 -21.84 2.53 -27.16
N ALA A 49 -21.71 2.57 -25.83
CA ALA A 49 -20.41 2.48 -25.19
C ALA A 49 -19.92 1.02 -25.15
N GLY A 50 -18.62 0.81 -25.34
CA GLY A 50 -18.02 -0.52 -25.34
C GLY A 50 -18.28 -1.26 -24.03
N PHE A 51 -18.72 -2.51 -24.14
CA PHE A 51 -19.00 -3.40 -23.01
C PHE A 51 -17.99 -4.53 -23.00
N LEU A 52 -17.30 -4.73 -21.87
CA LEU A 52 -16.28 -5.75 -21.75
C LEU A 52 -16.29 -6.40 -20.37
N ASN A 53 -16.14 -7.72 -20.33
CA ASN A 53 -15.94 -8.46 -19.09
C ASN A 53 -14.49 -8.96 -18.98
N LEU A 54 -13.93 -8.81 -17.79
CA LEU A 54 -12.53 -9.10 -17.48
C LEU A 54 -12.44 -10.07 -16.31
N SER A 55 -12.05 -11.32 -16.60
CA SER A 55 -11.78 -12.31 -15.54
C SER A 55 -10.34 -12.17 -15.03
N LEU A 56 -10.19 -11.58 -13.84
CA LEU A 56 -8.90 -11.33 -13.21
C LEU A 56 -8.68 -12.24 -12.00
N ALA A 57 -7.45 -12.69 -11.80
CA ALA A 57 -7.01 -13.48 -10.66
C ALA A 57 -5.49 -13.29 -10.45
N CYS A 58 -4.88 -14.08 -9.55
CA CYS A 58 -3.42 -14.15 -9.48
C CYS A 58 -2.84 -14.69 -10.81
N ASN A 59 -1.89 -13.96 -11.38
CA ASN A 59 -1.20 -14.37 -12.61
C ASN A 59 0.09 -15.18 -12.35
N HIS A 60 0.35 -15.56 -11.09
CA HIS A 60 1.52 -16.35 -10.67
C HIS A 60 2.82 -15.92 -11.39
N CYS A 61 3.13 -14.63 -11.30
CA CYS A 61 4.18 -13.96 -12.06
C CYS A 61 5.55 -14.64 -11.86
N VAL A 62 6.41 -14.57 -12.89
CA VAL A 62 7.78 -15.11 -12.81
C VAL A 62 8.54 -14.40 -11.69
N GLU A 63 8.48 -13.07 -11.70
CA GLU A 63 9.01 -12.16 -10.69
C GLU A 63 7.87 -11.67 -9.79
N ALA A 64 7.49 -12.46 -8.79
CA ALA A 64 6.32 -12.19 -7.96
C ALA A 64 6.56 -11.08 -6.91
N PRO A 65 5.89 -9.92 -7.00
CA PRO A 65 6.08 -8.82 -6.05
C PRO A 65 5.61 -9.19 -4.63
N CYS A 66 4.57 -10.01 -4.51
CA CYS A 66 4.08 -10.49 -3.21
C CYS A 66 5.11 -11.37 -2.47
N LEU A 67 5.92 -12.16 -3.20
CA LEU A 67 6.99 -12.97 -2.62
C LEU A 67 8.12 -12.07 -2.09
N LYS A 68 8.51 -11.04 -2.87
CA LYS A 68 9.54 -10.08 -2.47
C LYS A 68 9.11 -9.25 -1.25
N ALA A 69 7.86 -8.79 -1.24
CA ALA A 69 7.32 -7.92 -0.19
C ALA A 69 7.06 -8.65 1.13
N CYS A 70 6.61 -9.91 1.11
CA CYS A 70 6.17 -10.62 2.32
C CYS A 70 7.30 -10.74 3.36
N PRO A 71 7.13 -10.18 4.58
CA PRO A 71 8.17 -10.24 5.61
C PRO A 71 8.30 -11.65 6.22
N ALA A 72 7.22 -12.42 6.17
CA ALA A 72 7.09 -13.73 6.80
C ALA A 72 7.48 -14.92 5.91
N LYS A 73 7.94 -14.66 4.67
CA LYS A 73 8.11 -15.70 3.63
C LYS A 73 6.91 -16.66 3.53
N ALA A 74 5.70 -16.10 3.65
CA ALA A 74 4.44 -16.85 3.54
C ALA A 74 4.05 -17.16 2.09
N TYR A 75 4.99 -17.04 1.15
CA TYR A 75 4.81 -17.40 -0.25
C TYR A 75 5.97 -18.28 -0.71
N ILE A 76 5.64 -19.35 -1.43
CA ILE A 76 6.61 -20.21 -2.12
C ILE A 76 6.32 -20.21 -3.60
N LYS A 77 7.33 -20.53 -4.41
CA LYS A 77 7.18 -20.80 -5.84
C LYS A 77 7.35 -22.31 -6.03
N ASP A 78 6.30 -22.97 -6.50
CA ASP A 78 6.36 -24.37 -6.89
C ASP A 78 7.30 -24.53 -8.09
N GLU A 79 8.27 -25.44 -8.01
CA GLU A 79 9.30 -25.59 -9.05
C GLU A 79 8.76 -26.24 -10.33
N HIS A 80 7.75 -27.11 -10.18
CA HIS A 80 7.16 -27.86 -11.28
C HIS A 80 6.17 -26.98 -12.06
N THR A 81 5.17 -26.44 -11.36
CA THR A 81 4.07 -25.67 -11.98
C THR A 81 4.37 -24.18 -12.08
N GLY A 82 5.40 -23.68 -11.39
CA GLY A 82 5.68 -22.25 -11.25
C GLY A 82 4.67 -21.51 -10.37
N ALA A 83 3.72 -22.20 -9.74
CA ALA A 83 2.67 -21.58 -8.94
C ALA A 83 3.27 -20.84 -7.74
N ILE A 84 2.99 -19.54 -7.64
CA ILE A 84 3.14 -18.81 -6.37
C ILE A 84 2.05 -19.27 -5.40
N ILE A 85 2.39 -19.94 -4.30
CA ILE A 85 1.45 -20.51 -3.34
C ILE A 85 1.58 -19.76 -2.02
N HIS A 86 0.45 -19.41 -1.40
CA HIS A 86 0.43 -18.80 -0.08
C HIS A 86 0.43 -19.90 1.00
N GLN A 87 1.17 -19.67 2.09
CA GLN A 87 1.31 -20.55 3.25
C GLN A 87 0.58 -19.93 4.46
N PRO A 88 -0.69 -20.31 4.73
CA PRO A 88 -1.53 -19.72 5.77
C PRO A 88 -0.90 -19.72 7.16
N GLU A 89 -0.12 -20.75 7.49
CA GLU A 89 0.52 -20.98 8.78
C GLU A 89 1.62 -19.95 9.09
N LYS A 90 2.33 -19.45 8.07
CA LYS A 90 3.37 -18.40 8.23
C LYS A 90 2.81 -16.99 8.16
N CYS A 91 1.61 -16.82 7.61
CA CYS A 91 1.03 -15.51 7.41
C CYS A 91 0.74 -14.82 8.74
N ILE A 92 1.27 -13.60 8.88
CA ILE A 92 1.08 -12.73 10.07
C ILE A 92 -0.09 -11.75 9.90
N GLY A 93 -0.71 -11.71 8.71
CA GLY A 93 -1.82 -10.81 8.43
C GLY A 93 -1.44 -9.32 8.28
N CYS A 94 -0.20 -8.99 7.93
CA CYS A 94 0.28 -7.59 7.80
C CYS A 94 -0.24 -6.83 6.56
N ARG A 95 -0.99 -7.47 5.66
CA ARG A 95 -1.56 -6.88 4.42
C ARG A 95 -0.56 -6.28 3.42
N TYR A 96 0.75 -6.25 3.70
CA TYR A 96 1.75 -5.60 2.83
C TYR A 96 1.79 -6.14 1.39
N CYS A 97 1.57 -7.45 1.21
CA CYS A 97 1.48 -8.06 -0.11
C CYS A 97 0.28 -7.58 -0.95
N THR A 98 -0.78 -7.07 -0.33
CA THR A 98 -1.95 -6.48 -1.01
C THR A 98 -1.62 -5.10 -1.61
N TRP A 99 -0.58 -4.44 -1.10
CA TRP A 99 -0.05 -3.16 -1.62
C TRP A 99 0.89 -3.39 -2.79
N ALA A 100 1.67 -4.47 -2.75
CA ALA A 100 2.68 -4.79 -3.75
C ALA A 100 2.12 -5.39 -5.05
N CYS A 101 0.94 -6.02 -5.01
CA CYS A 101 0.41 -6.73 -6.17
C CYS A 101 -0.39 -5.80 -7.10
N PRO A 102 0.04 -5.57 -8.37
CA PRO A 102 -0.67 -4.71 -9.31
C PRO A 102 -1.96 -5.34 -9.85
N PHE A 103 -2.14 -6.65 -9.64
CA PHE A 103 -3.34 -7.39 -10.05
C PHE A 103 -4.39 -7.47 -8.95
N ASP A 104 -4.13 -6.87 -7.79
CA ASP A 104 -5.02 -6.94 -6.62
C ASP A 104 -5.42 -8.39 -6.26
N ALA A 105 -4.49 -9.33 -6.43
CA ALA A 105 -4.79 -10.76 -6.26
C ALA A 105 -4.79 -11.22 -4.80
N PRO A 106 -3.88 -10.77 -3.92
CA PRO A 106 -3.95 -11.08 -2.49
C PRO A 106 -5.09 -10.29 -1.84
N LYS A 107 -6.02 -11.00 -1.20
CA LYS A 107 -7.17 -10.44 -0.48
C LYS A 107 -7.05 -10.76 0.99
N TYR A 108 -7.30 -9.78 1.86
CA TYR A 108 -7.28 -10.03 3.30
C TYR A 108 -8.62 -10.64 3.73
N ASN A 109 -8.57 -11.77 4.43
CA ASN A 109 -9.70 -12.40 5.08
C ASN A 109 -9.77 -11.92 6.53
N GLU A 110 -10.77 -11.08 6.85
CA GLU A 110 -10.99 -10.57 8.21
C GLU A 110 -11.34 -11.71 9.20
N ASN A 111 -12.13 -12.69 8.78
CA ASN A 111 -12.52 -13.84 9.61
C ASN A 111 -11.30 -14.70 9.99
N HIS A 112 -10.41 -14.93 9.03
CA HIS A 112 -9.22 -15.75 9.26
C HIS A 112 -8.02 -14.96 9.78
N GLY A 113 -8.02 -13.63 9.68
CA GLY A 113 -6.88 -12.78 10.05
C GLY A 113 -5.64 -12.96 9.17
N ILE A 114 -5.80 -13.43 7.94
CA ILE A 114 -4.70 -13.72 7.01
C ILE A 114 -5.06 -13.32 5.58
N VAL A 115 -4.06 -13.24 4.72
CA VAL A 115 -4.28 -13.02 3.28
C VAL A 115 -4.55 -14.35 2.59
N GLU A 116 -5.41 -14.33 1.58
CA GLU A 116 -5.73 -15.45 0.70
C GLU A 116 -5.65 -15.03 -0.77
N LYS A 117 -5.42 -15.99 -1.65
CA LYS A 117 -5.36 -15.76 -3.10
C LYS A 117 -5.43 -17.08 -3.87
N CYS A 118 -5.67 -16.97 -5.17
CA CYS A 118 -5.53 -18.08 -6.11
C CYS A 118 -4.19 -18.84 -5.92
N ASN A 119 -4.30 -20.16 -5.88
CA ASN A 119 -3.22 -21.15 -5.75
C ASN A 119 -2.92 -21.86 -7.08
N LEU A 120 -3.42 -21.34 -8.20
CA LEU A 120 -3.37 -21.96 -9.54
C LEU A 120 -4.07 -23.33 -9.65
N CYS A 121 -4.86 -23.75 -8.65
CA CYS A 121 -5.28 -25.14 -8.50
C CYS A 121 -4.06 -26.08 -8.61
N ASN A 122 -2.98 -25.79 -7.86
CA ASN A 122 -1.69 -26.50 -7.98
C ASN A 122 -1.82 -28.02 -7.90
N HIS A 123 -2.79 -28.52 -7.12
CA HIS A 123 -3.11 -29.94 -6.97
C HIS A 123 -3.65 -30.60 -8.26
N LEU A 124 -4.20 -29.81 -9.18
CA LEU A 124 -4.61 -30.24 -10.52
C LEU A 124 -3.48 -30.04 -11.53
N VAL A 125 -2.85 -28.86 -11.53
CA VAL A 125 -1.83 -28.49 -12.52
C VAL A 125 -0.59 -29.38 -12.40
N SER A 126 -0.21 -29.77 -11.18
CA SER A 126 0.87 -30.76 -10.95
C SER A 126 0.60 -32.14 -11.57
N LYS A 127 -0.66 -32.44 -11.91
CA LYS A 127 -1.09 -33.68 -12.59
C LYS A 127 -1.35 -33.48 -14.09
N GLY A 128 -0.97 -32.34 -14.67
CA GLY A 128 -1.23 -32.00 -16.07
C GLY A 128 -2.69 -31.63 -16.35
N LEU A 129 -3.50 -31.36 -15.32
CA LEU A 129 -4.90 -30.95 -15.47
C LEU A 129 -5.03 -29.42 -15.45
N LYS A 130 -6.04 -28.89 -16.14
CA LYS A 130 -6.32 -27.45 -16.16
C LYS A 130 -6.92 -26.98 -14.81
N PRO A 131 -6.64 -25.73 -14.38
CA PRO A 131 -7.33 -25.12 -13.24
C PRO A 131 -8.86 -25.09 -13.45
N SER A 132 -9.64 -25.27 -12.39
CA SER A 132 -11.11 -25.42 -12.48
C SER A 132 -11.79 -24.23 -13.14
N CYS A 133 -11.30 -23.01 -12.90
CA CYS A 133 -11.82 -21.80 -13.56
C CYS A 133 -11.68 -21.81 -15.10
N ALA A 134 -10.58 -22.37 -15.63
CA ALA A 134 -10.35 -22.51 -17.06
C ALA A 134 -11.09 -23.73 -17.63
N LYS A 135 -11.18 -24.82 -16.87
CA LYS A 135 -11.94 -26.02 -17.24
C LYS A 135 -13.45 -25.72 -17.41
N GLN A 136 -14.01 -24.88 -16.54
CA GLN A 136 -15.44 -24.59 -16.49
C GLN A 136 -15.86 -23.36 -17.34
N CYS A 137 -14.96 -22.76 -18.13
CA CYS A 137 -15.32 -21.60 -18.93
C CYS A 137 -16.20 -22.02 -20.14
N PRO A 138 -17.50 -21.67 -20.16
CA PRO A 138 -18.43 -22.22 -21.17
C PRO A 138 -18.15 -21.67 -22.58
N THR A 139 -17.65 -20.43 -22.69
CA THR A 139 -17.38 -19.78 -23.97
C THR A 139 -15.94 -19.96 -24.47
N GLY A 140 -15.09 -20.64 -23.69
CA GLY A 140 -13.66 -20.73 -23.97
C GLY A 140 -12.91 -19.38 -23.88
N ALA A 141 -13.50 -18.37 -23.22
CA ALA A 141 -12.86 -17.07 -22.99
C ALA A 141 -11.64 -17.16 -22.07
N LEU A 142 -11.64 -18.10 -21.14
CA LEU A 142 -10.53 -18.36 -20.23
C LEU A 142 -10.05 -19.79 -20.45
N SER A 143 -8.77 -19.94 -20.79
CA SER A 143 -8.11 -21.23 -20.94
C SER A 143 -6.75 -21.24 -20.24
N PHE A 144 -6.11 -22.40 -20.20
CA PHE A 144 -4.81 -22.61 -19.57
C PHE A 144 -3.99 -23.57 -20.43
N SER A 145 -2.80 -23.13 -20.85
CA SER A 145 -1.87 -23.89 -21.69
C SER A 145 -0.47 -23.29 -21.63
N SER A 146 0.49 -23.94 -22.30
CA SER A 146 1.83 -23.38 -22.52
C SER A 146 1.75 -22.00 -23.20
N LEU A 147 2.55 -21.06 -22.72
CA LEU A 147 2.74 -19.75 -23.33
C LEU A 147 4.03 -19.77 -24.17
N ASP A 148 3.91 -19.61 -25.48
CA ASP A 148 5.06 -19.61 -26.42
C ASP A 148 6.12 -18.57 -26.05
N LYS A 149 5.67 -17.45 -25.47
CA LYS A 149 6.51 -16.46 -24.80
C LYS A 149 5.77 -15.97 -23.55
N ILE A 150 6.43 -15.99 -22.39
CA ILE A 150 6.00 -15.22 -21.22
C ILE A 150 6.29 -13.75 -21.56
N GLN A 151 5.38 -13.14 -22.31
CA GLN A 151 5.45 -11.74 -22.68
C GLN A 151 4.93 -10.85 -21.55
N ASN A 152 5.33 -9.58 -21.60
CA ASN A 152 4.72 -8.48 -20.87
C ASN A 152 3.31 -8.18 -21.40
N SER A 153 2.44 -9.21 -21.46
CA SER A 153 1.03 -9.10 -21.80
C SER A 153 0.29 -8.74 -20.53
N TYR A 154 -0.23 -7.51 -20.48
CA TYR A 154 -0.98 -7.02 -19.34
C TYR A 154 -2.47 -7.00 -19.65
N PRO A 155 -3.32 -7.50 -18.74
CA PRO A 155 -4.74 -7.25 -18.85
C PRO A 155 -5.00 -5.75 -18.93
N VAL A 156 -6.03 -5.40 -19.66
CA VAL A 156 -6.39 -4.00 -19.92
C VAL A 156 -6.61 -3.24 -18.63
N GLY A 157 -6.10 -2.01 -18.62
CA GLY A 157 -6.04 -1.18 -17.43
C GLY A 157 -4.88 -1.52 -16.49
N ILE A 158 -4.15 -2.61 -16.66
CA ILE A 158 -3.05 -2.94 -15.74
C ILE A 158 -1.73 -2.39 -16.30
N PRO A 159 -0.98 -1.57 -15.53
CA PRO A 159 0.25 -0.97 -16.02
C PRO A 159 1.29 -2.05 -16.35
N ALA A 160 2.06 -1.81 -17.42
CA ALA A 160 3.21 -2.63 -17.74
C ALA A 160 4.23 -2.57 -16.61
N THR A 161 4.72 -3.73 -16.20
CA THR A 161 5.68 -3.89 -15.10
C THR A 161 6.78 -4.85 -15.54
N ASN A 162 7.79 -5.07 -14.70
CA ASN A 162 8.82 -6.08 -14.97
C ASN A 162 8.50 -7.43 -14.32
N TYR A 163 7.25 -7.66 -13.92
CA TYR A 163 6.86 -8.86 -13.17
C TYR A 163 6.64 -10.10 -14.03
N GLN A 164 6.44 -9.94 -15.35
CA GLN A 164 6.19 -11.04 -16.29
C GLN A 164 5.02 -11.94 -15.81
N PRO A 165 3.77 -11.40 -15.82
CA PRO A 165 2.61 -12.18 -15.41
C PRO A 165 2.39 -13.37 -16.37
N ARG A 166 1.99 -14.53 -15.84
CA ARG A 166 1.69 -15.72 -16.67
C ARG A 166 0.25 -15.68 -17.16
N ILE A 167 -0.04 -14.66 -17.95
CA ILE A 167 -1.29 -14.49 -18.68
C ILE A 167 -1.00 -13.96 -20.08
N LYS A 168 -1.66 -14.51 -21.09
CA LYS A 168 -1.70 -13.99 -22.45
C LYS A 168 -3.11 -13.49 -22.73
N THR A 169 -3.21 -12.25 -23.18
CA THR A 169 -4.49 -11.66 -23.55
C THR A 169 -4.61 -11.66 -25.07
N LEU A 170 -5.76 -12.11 -25.59
CA LEU A 170 -6.05 -12.15 -27.02
C LEU A 170 -7.09 -11.10 -27.37
N ARG A 171 -6.98 -10.56 -28.58
CA ARG A 171 -7.92 -9.60 -29.15
C ARG A 171 -8.08 -8.34 -28.31
N SER A 172 -6.96 -7.82 -27.79
CA SER A 172 -6.93 -6.56 -27.03
C SER A 172 -7.32 -5.36 -27.88
N GLU A 173 -7.09 -5.44 -29.19
CA GLU A 173 -7.52 -4.45 -30.19
C GLU A 173 -9.04 -4.21 -30.20
N ILE A 174 -9.86 -5.14 -29.69
CA ILE A 174 -11.32 -4.94 -29.53
C ILE A 174 -11.64 -3.73 -28.66
N ILE A 175 -10.74 -3.38 -27.73
CA ILE A 175 -10.91 -2.20 -26.88
C ILE A 175 -10.65 -0.91 -27.65
N GLU A 176 -9.74 -0.94 -28.62
CA GLU A 176 -9.49 0.18 -29.52
C GLU A 176 -10.58 0.29 -30.61
N ALA A 177 -11.22 -0.83 -30.94
CA ALA A 177 -12.34 -0.92 -31.88
C ALA A 177 -13.71 -0.60 -31.27
N ILE A 178 -13.77 -0.13 -30.02
CA ILE A 178 -15.01 0.45 -29.47
C ILE A 178 -15.37 1.64 -30.36
N PRO A 179 -16.49 1.58 -31.12
CA PRO A 179 -16.78 2.57 -32.14
C PRO A 179 -16.87 3.97 -31.52
N GLN A 180 -16.32 4.97 -32.20
CA GLN A 180 -16.62 6.36 -31.88
C GLN A 180 -18.11 6.56 -32.13
N LEU A 181 -18.88 6.85 -31.09
CA LEU A 181 -20.32 7.08 -31.21
C LEU A 181 -20.60 8.16 -32.26
N ASP A 182 -21.43 7.82 -33.25
CA ASP A 182 -22.25 8.79 -33.99
C ASP A 182 -23.63 8.84 -33.32
N ILE A 183 -23.81 9.88 -32.51
CA ILE A 183 -24.94 10.05 -31.60
C ILE A 183 -26.18 10.53 -32.36
N SER A 184 -26.01 11.10 -33.55
CA SER A 184 -27.10 11.61 -34.40
C SER A 184 -28.17 10.54 -34.72
N ILE A 185 -27.77 9.27 -34.65
CA ILE A 185 -28.60 8.12 -35.04
C ILE A 185 -29.51 7.65 -33.91
N THR A 186 -29.22 7.99 -32.64
CA THR A 186 -29.83 7.30 -31.50
C THR A 186 -31.06 7.96 -30.88
N GLY A 187 -31.31 9.25 -31.15
CA GLY A 187 -32.50 9.96 -30.66
C GLY A 187 -32.68 10.03 -29.13
N PHE A 188 -31.68 9.63 -28.33
CA PHE A 188 -31.74 9.71 -26.87
C PHE A 188 -31.42 11.14 -26.40
N GLU A 189 -32.38 11.78 -25.72
CA GLU A 189 -32.11 12.96 -24.90
C GLU A 189 -31.14 12.59 -23.75
N LYS A 190 -30.26 13.54 -23.39
CA LYS A 190 -29.24 13.45 -22.35
C LYS A 190 -29.72 12.59 -21.16
N ILE A 191 -29.18 11.38 -21.03
CA ILE A 191 -29.35 10.56 -19.84
C ILE A 191 -28.72 11.33 -18.67
N GLU A 192 -29.50 11.75 -17.68
CA GLU A 192 -28.95 12.28 -16.43
C GLU A 192 -28.10 11.19 -15.77
N TYR A 193 -26.79 11.29 -15.97
CA TYR A 193 -25.82 10.38 -15.38
C TYR A 193 -25.68 10.75 -13.91
N GLU A 194 -26.52 10.14 -13.07
CA GLU A 194 -26.27 10.16 -11.64
C GLU A 194 -25.04 9.30 -11.39
N SER A 195 -23.90 9.97 -11.17
CA SER A 195 -22.64 9.33 -10.81
C SER A 195 -22.77 8.72 -9.40
N GLN A 196 -23.44 7.57 -9.30
CA GLN A 196 -23.22 6.70 -8.14
C GLN A 196 -21.74 6.36 -8.14
N LYS A 197 -20.97 7.07 -7.31
CA LYS A 197 -19.60 6.74 -6.96
C LYS A 197 -19.66 5.35 -6.34
N ILE A 198 -19.42 4.32 -7.15
CA ILE A 198 -18.96 3.03 -6.64
C ILE A 198 -17.63 3.37 -5.99
N THR A 199 -17.65 3.58 -4.67
CA THR A 199 -16.47 3.93 -3.92
C THR A 199 -15.71 2.63 -3.70
N SER A 200 -14.79 2.32 -4.62
CA SER A 200 -13.77 1.32 -4.33
C SER A 200 -13.03 1.77 -3.05
N SER A 201 -13.30 1.07 -1.94
CA SER A 201 -12.76 1.45 -0.64
C SER A 201 -11.23 1.44 -0.70
N ALA A 202 -10.60 2.55 -0.31
CA ALA A 202 -9.14 2.63 -0.34
C ALA A 202 -8.55 1.53 0.57
N LYS A 203 -7.62 0.74 0.04
CA LYS A 203 -6.97 -0.37 0.77
C LYS A 203 -6.17 0.10 1.99
N ILE A 204 -5.66 1.33 1.94
CA ILE A 204 -4.89 1.97 2.99
C ILE A 204 -5.67 3.20 3.37
N GLN A 205 -6.03 3.30 4.66
CA GLN A 205 -6.71 4.46 5.23
C GLN A 205 -6.18 4.65 6.64
N ALA A 206 -5.98 5.89 7.05
CA ALA A 206 -5.46 6.21 8.37
C ALA A 206 -6.33 5.68 9.51
N LYS A 207 -7.66 5.58 9.29
CA LYS A 207 -8.60 5.04 10.28
C LYS A 207 -8.35 3.56 10.60
N ASN A 208 -7.91 2.77 9.61
CA ASN A 208 -7.64 1.34 9.76
C ASN A 208 -6.18 1.11 10.15
N GLU A 209 -5.28 1.95 9.66
CA GLU A 209 -3.83 1.87 9.87
C GLU A 209 -3.33 2.83 10.97
N TRP A 210 -4.23 3.26 11.87
CA TRP A 210 -3.89 4.17 12.98
C TRP A 210 -2.71 3.67 13.83
N PRO A 211 -2.52 2.36 14.09
CA PRO A 211 -1.37 1.94 14.90
C PRO A 211 -0.03 2.20 14.19
N LEU A 212 -0.01 2.14 12.85
CA LEU A 212 1.18 2.46 12.05
C LEU A 212 1.47 3.97 12.01
N VAL A 213 0.44 4.82 12.04
CA VAL A 213 0.58 6.27 12.19
C VAL A 213 1.32 6.60 13.49
N PHE A 214 0.89 6.02 14.61
CA PHE A 214 1.54 6.25 15.91
C PHE A 214 2.90 5.59 16.02
N PHE A 215 3.07 4.35 15.54
CA PHE A 215 4.35 3.66 15.53
C PHE A 215 5.43 4.50 14.85
N THR A 216 5.19 4.93 13.61
CA THR A 216 6.16 5.73 12.87
C THR A 216 6.43 7.07 13.56
N LEU A 217 5.46 7.65 14.27
CA LEU A 217 5.61 8.97 14.92
C LEU A 217 6.43 8.85 16.20
N ILE A 218 6.12 7.83 17.00
CA ILE A 218 6.87 7.46 18.20
C ILE A 218 8.33 7.24 17.87
N PHE A 219 8.64 6.44 16.83
CA PHE A 219 10.04 6.18 16.47
C PHE A 219 10.74 7.40 15.86
N ALA A 220 10.04 8.31 15.18
CA ALA A 220 10.62 9.59 14.78
C ALA A 220 10.94 10.49 15.98
N PHE A 221 10.03 10.54 16.97
CA PHE A 221 10.22 11.27 18.22
C PHE A 221 11.40 10.72 19.05
N LEU A 222 11.43 9.40 19.27
CA LEU A 222 12.54 8.72 19.98
C LEU A 222 13.87 8.88 19.24
N SER A 223 13.86 8.83 17.91
CA SER A 223 15.03 9.11 17.09
C SER A 223 15.57 10.51 17.32
N GLY A 224 14.71 11.52 17.50
CA GLY A 224 15.18 12.86 17.87
C GLY A 224 15.74 12.88 19.29
N TRP A 225 15.06 12.18 20.21
CA TRP A 225 15.34 12.25 21.65
C TRP A 225 16.67 11.59 22.01
N ILE A 226 17.08 10.53 21.33
CA ILE A 226 18.37 9.86 21.62
C ILE A 226 19.59 10.78 21.42
N TYR A 227 19.45 11.85 20.65
CA TYR A 227 20.48 12.87 20.41
C TYR A 227 20.31 14.13 21.26
N ALA A 228 19.31 14.18 22.13
CA ALA A 228 19.15 15.24 23.10
C ALA A 228 20.13 15.02 24.25
N PHE A 229 20.91 16.05 24.59
CA PHE A 229 22.04 15.97 25.52
C PHE A 229 21.66 15.88 27.02
N ASP A 230 20.51 15.29 27.38
CA ASP A 230 20.06 15.30 28.79
C ASP A 230 19.32 14.05 29.26
N LEU A 231 19.53 12.92 28.59
CA LEU A 231 19.21 11.63 29.22
C LEU A 231 20.28 11.22 30.24
N GLU A 232 21.38 11.95 30.40
CA GLU A 232 22.54 11.49 31.17
C GLU A 232 22.24 11.30 32.67
N GLY A 233 21.42 12.16 33.28
CA GLY A 233 21.20 12.14 34.74
C GLY A 233 19.87 11.55 35.24
N SER A 234 18.78 11.65 34.48
CA SER A 234 17.44 11.33 35.00
C SER A 234 16.98 9.91 34.63
N ILE A 235 16.98 9.02 35.63
CA ILE A 235 16.41 7.67 35.51
C ILE A 235 14.95 7.69 35.05
N VAL A 236 14.20 8.74 35.43
CA VAL A 236 12.80 8.92 35.05
C VAL A 236 12.69 9.15 33.53
N LEU A 237 13.48 10.06 32.96
CA LEU A 237 13.44 10.33 31.52
C LEU A 237 13.90 9.13 30.69
N LYS A 238 14.95 8.40 31.14
CA LYS A 238 15.36 7.13 30.52
C LYS A 238 14.23 6.10 30.53
N SER A 239 13.52 5.99 31.65
CA SER A 239 12.40 5.06 31.80
C SER A 239 11.23 5.45 30.89
N ILE A 240 10.94 6.74 30.74
CA ILE A 240 9.92 7.24 29.82
C ILE A 240 10.31 6.91 28.37
N PHE A 241 11.56 7.14 27.96
CA PHE A 241 12.04 6.77 26.61
C PHE A 241 11.77 5.28 26.31
N VAL A 242 12.13 4.40 27.25
CA VAL A 242 11.89 2.96 27.12
C VAL A 242 10.40 2.64 27.06
N ALA A 243 9.59 3.20 27.96
CA ALA A 243 8.15 2.98 27.98
C ALA A 243 7.49 3.43 26.66
N THR A 244 7.89 4.58 26.13
CA THR A 244 7.41 5.11 24.83
C THR A 244 7.81 4.19 23.68
N GLY A 245 9.04 3.66 23.66
CA GLY A 245 9.47 2.70 22.63
C GLY A 245 8.74 1.36 22.71
N VAL A 246 8.54 0.83 23.91
CA VAL A 246 7.71 -0.38 24.13
C VAL A 246 6.28 -0.16 23.65
N LEU A 247 5.69 1.00 23.96
CA LEU A 247 4.36 1.37 23.48
C LEU A 247 4.30 1.40 21.95
N GLY A 248 5.30 2.01 21.29
CA GLY A 248 5.39 2.04 19.84
C GLY A 248 5.42 0.63 19.23
N ILE A 249 6.25 -0.27 19.78
CA ILE A 249 6.34 -1.66 19.33
C ILE A 249 5.01 -2.39 19.56
N LEU A 250 4.38 -2.24 20.72
CA LEU A 250 3.08 -2.87 21.02
C LEU A 250 1.99 -2.40 20.07
N LEU A 251 1.86 -1.08 19.86
CA LEU A 251 0.90 -0.51 18.91
C LEU A 251 1.12 -1.06 17.49
N SER A 252 2.38 -1.21 17.08
CA SER A 252 2.69 -1.78 15.77
C SER A 252 2.14 -3.20 15.57
N THR A 253 1.77 -3.93 16.61
CA THR A 253 1.18 -5.28 16.46
C THR A 253 -0.33 -5.29 16.24
N PHE A 254 -1.04 -4.20 16.55
CA PHE A 254 -2.50 -4.16 16.51
C PHE A 254 -3.11 -4.16 15.10
N HIS A 255 -2.31 -3.82 14.08
CA HIS A 255 -2.76 -3.94 12.69
C HIS A 255 -2.58 -5.37 12.12
N LEU A 256 -1.90 -6.27 12.84
CA LEU A 256 -1.65 -7.64 12.39
C LEU A 256 -2.88 -8.53 12.63
N GLY A 257 -3.25 -9.29 11.61
CA GLY A 257 -4.29 -10.32 11.78
C GLY A 257 -3.89 -11.52 12.63
N LYS A 258 -2.58 -11.80 12.76
CA LYS A 258 -2.03 -12.88 13.63
C LYS A 258 -0.83 -12.35 14.44
N PRO A 259 -1.06 -11.57 15.51
CA PRO A 259 0.02 -10.94 16.27
C PRO A 259 0.97 -11.95 16.91
N PHE A 260 0.48 -13.12 17.37
CA PHE A 260 1.32 -14.18 17.92
C PHE A 260 2.33 -14.80 16.93
N ARG A 261 2.13 -14.57 15.62
CA ARG A 261 3.04 -15.04 14.56
C ARG A 261 4.06 -13.97 14.16
N ALA A 262 4.07 -12.81 14.81
CA ALA A 262 4.91 -11.66 14.43
C ALA A 262 6.41 -11.99 14.36
N TRP A 263 6.89 -13.00 15.09
CA TRP A 263 8.29 -13.46 15.01
C TRP A 263 8.70 -13.89 13.60
N HIS A 264 7.78 -14.32 12.73
CA HIS A 264 8.08 -14.62 11.33
C HIS A 264 8.50 -13.39 10.52
N SER A 265 8.17 -12.17 10.98
CA SER A 265 8.35 -10.94 10.22
C SER A 265 9.82 -10.60 9.86
N ILE A 266 10.80 -11.17 10.55
CA ILE A 266 12.23 -10.98 10.27
C ILE A 266 12.83 -12.08 9.38
N THR A 267 12.01 -12.97 8.80
CA THR A 267 12.52 -14.08 7.98
C THR A 267 12.93 -13.68 6.56
N ASN A 268 12.51 -12.50 6.07
CA ASN A 268 12.78 -12.02 4.71
C ASN A 268 13.62 -10.73 4.60
N LEU A 269 14.73 -10.64 5.33
CA LEU A 269 15.61 -9.46 5.33
C LEU A 269 16.20 -9.11 3.95
N ARG A 270 16.34 -10.10 3.05
CA ARG A 270 16.95 -9.88 1.73
C ARG A 270 16.09 -9.01 0.83
N THR A 271 14.78 -9.21 0.79
CA THR A 271 13.91 -8.53 -0.19
C THR A 271 12.80 -7.68 0.43
N SER A 272 12.38 -7.95 1.67
CA SER A 272 11.29 -7.21 2.30
C SER A 272 11.84 -6.03 3.10
N TRP A 273 11.43 -4.82 2.73
CA TRP A 273 11.71 -3.61 3.52
C TRP A 273 11.04 -3.65 4.90
N LEU A 274 9.85 -4.26 4.99
CA LEU A 274 9.16 -4.43 6.28
C LEU A 274 9.95 -5.34 7.24
N SER A 275 10.60 -6.40 6.74
CA SER A 275 11.51 -7.20 7.58
C SER A 275 12.70 -6.37 8.09
N ARG A 276 13.26 -5.49 7.25
CA ARG A 276 14.38 -4.62 7.63
C ARG A 276 13.95 -3.56 8.64
N GLU A 277 12.78 -2.96 8.47
CA GLU A 277 12.18 -2.03 9.43
C GLU A 277 12.08 -2.66 10.81
N ILE A 278 11.51 -3.86 10.91
CA ILE A 278 11.34 -4.55 12.19
C ILE A 278 12.69 -4.92 12.80
N LEU A 279 13.65 -5.41 12.00
CA LEU A 279 15.01 -5.69 12.48
C LEU A 279 15.69 -4.43 13.04
N PHE A 280 15.72 -3.35 12.26
CA PHE A 280 16.40 -2.12 12.68
C PHE A 280 15.66 -1.42 13.82
N CYS A 281 14.34 -1.57 13.93
CA CYS A 281 13.56 -1.13 15.08
C CYS A 281 14.03 -1.81 16.38
N VAL A 282 14.12 -3.15 16.36
CA VAL A 282 14.59 -3.94 17.50
C VAL A 282 16.04 -3.60 17.85
N LEU A 283 16.93 -3.55 16.85
CA LEU A 283 18.34 -3.23 17.06
C LEU A 283 18.55 -1.81 17.57
N PHE A 284 17.87 -0.81 17.00
CA PHE A 284 17.93 0.57 17.46
C PHE A 284 17.43 0.69 18.90
N PHE A 285 16.28 0.10 19.22
CA PHE A 285 15.71 0.18 20.56
C PHE A 285 16.60 -0.49 21.60
N PHE A 286 17.10 -1.69 21.31
CA PHE A 286 18.03 -2.40 22.18
C PHE A 286 19.36 -1.65 22.37
N SER A 287 19.95 -1.15 21.28
CA SER A 287 21.19 -0.36 21.33
C SER A 287 21.00 0.93 22.13
N SER A 288 19.83 1.57 22.01
CA SER A 288 19.47 2.76 22.79
C SER A 288 19.40 2.45 24.29
N ILE A 289 18.79 1.33 24.69
CA ILE A 289 18.77 0.90 26.10
C ILE A 289 20.19 0.66 26.62
N LEU A 290 21.02 -0.07 25.86
CA LEU A 290 22.40 -0.33 26.25
C LEU A 290 23.20 0.97 26.41
N TYR A 291 23.03 1.92 25.48
CA TYR A 291 23.68 3.23 25.55
C TYR A 291 23.24 4.03 26.78
N LEU A 292 21.93 4.11 27.04
CA LEU A 292 21.36 4.94 28.11
C LEU A 292 21.65 4.42 29.53
N PHE A 293 21.76 3.10 29.71
CA PHE A 293 21.83 2.49 31.04
C PHE A 293 23.20 1.86 31.37
N LEU A 294 23.93 1.35 30.37
CA LEU A 294 25.11 0.51 30.63
C LEU A 294 26.40 1.06 30.04
N PHE A 295 26.36 1.57 28.80
CA PHE A 295 27.56 1.84 28.02
C PHE A 295 27.53 3.24 27.39
N HIS A 296 27.83 4.26 28.21
CA HIS A 296 27.88 5.66 27.79
C HIS A 296 29.18 6.00 27.04
N SER A 297 29.39 5.33 25.90
CA SER A 297 30.58 5.49 25.07
C SER A 297 30.23 6.10 23.70
N LYS A 298 31.18 6.86 23.13
CA LYS A 298 31.05 7.40 21.76
C LYS A 298 30.80 6.29 20.73
N PHE A 299 31.40 5.13 20.92
CA PHE A 299 31.21 3.96 20.06
C PHE A 299 29.74 3.48 20.06
N MET A 300 29.14 3.35 21.23
CA MET A 300 27.72 2.94 21.36
C MET A 300 26.77 4.00 20.83
N LEU A 301 27.09 5.29 21.01
CA LEU A 301 26.33 6.36 20.40
C LEU A 301 26.35 6.26 18.88
N VAL A 302 27.53 6.16 18.25
CA VAL A 302 27.66 6.02 16.78
C VAL A 302 26.92 4.78 16.27
N THR A 303 27.05 3.65 16.96
CA THR A 303 26.35 2.41 16.62
C THR A 303 24.83 2.62 16.66
N THR A 304 24.31 3.22 17.72
CA THR A 304 22.89 3.57 17.87
C THR A 304 22.44 4.51 16.75
N SER A 305 23.27 5.49 16.37
CA SER A 305 22.95 6.43 15.30
C SER A 305 22.81 5.77 13.94
N VAL A 306 23.71 4.84 13.61
CA VAL A 306 23.67 4.09 12.35
C VAL A 306 22.41 3.22 12.30
N LEU A 307 22.10 2.51 13.38
CA LEU A 307 20.89 1.69 13.48
C LEU A 307 19.61 2.53 13.37
N ASN A 308 19.59 3.71 13.98
CA ASN A 308 18.50 4.66 13.89
C ASN A 308 18.29 5.13 12.43
N LEU A 309 19.35 5.54 11.75
CA LEU A 309 19.26 5.96 10.35
C LEU A 309 18.74 4.83 9.44
N LEU A 310 19.22 3.59 9.65
CA LEU A 310 18.74 2.41 8.91
C LEU A 310 17.26 2.10 9.20
N LEU A 311 16.79 2.31 10.42
CA LEU A 311 15.37 2.23 10.78
C LEU A 311 14.56 3.27 10.00
N LEU A 312 14.95 4.56 10.06
CA LEU A 312 14.21 5.63 9.40
C LEU A 312 14.16 5.43 7.87
N ILE A 313 15.26 4.99 7.26
CA ILE A 313 15.29 4.63 5.83
C ILE A 313 14.34 3.46 5.57
N SER A 314 14.34 2.43 6.41
CA SER A 314 13.48 1.26 6.20
C SER A 314 12.00 1.62 6.30
N ILE A 315 11.60 2.49 7.23
CA ILE A 315 10.24 3.03 7.32
C ILE A 315 9.84 3.70 6.00
N GLU A 316 10.66 4.60 5.48
CA GLU A 316 10.36 5.29 4.21
C GLU A 316 10.25 4.32 3.03
N MET A 317 11.12 3.30 2.99
CA MET A 317 11.11 2.31 1.93
C MET A 317 9.89 1.38 1.98
N VAL A 318 9.29 1.13 3.14
CA VAL A 318 8.02 0.38 3.22
C VAL A 318 6.92 1.08 2.42
N TYR A 319 6.81 2.40 2.57
CA TYR A 319 5.82 3.22 1.86
C TYR A 319 6.25 3.63 0.45
N SER A 320 7.40 3.18 -0.05
CA SER A 320 7.77 3.31 -1.46
C SER A 320 7.08 2.26 -2.37
N VAL A 321 6.52 1.20 -1.77
CA VAL A 321 5.83 0.12 -2.49
C VAL A 321 4.47 0.54 -3.07
N PRO A 322 3.55 1.14 -2.30
CA PRO A 322 2.30 1.63 -2.88
C PRO A 322 2.55 2.90 -3.71
N LYS A 323 1.63 3.18 -4.65
CA LYS A 323 1.65 4.44 -5.38
C LYS A 323 1.13 5.58 -4.50
N LYS A 324 1.51 6.80 -4.85
CA LYS A 324 1.20 8.03 -4.12
C LYS A 324 0.60 9.03 -5.09
N ASN A 325 -0.32 9.88 -4.62
CA ASN A 325 -0.95 10.96 -5.43
C ASN A 325 0.01 12.12 -5.74
N TYR A 326 1.30 11.95 -5.47
CA TYR A 326 2.35 12.93 -5.65
C TYR A 326 3.63 12.22 -6.09
N THR A 327 4.50 12.92 -6.80
CA THR A 327 5.62 12.34 -7.55
C THR A 327 6.97 12.48 -6.83
N THR A 328 7.04 13.27 -5.76
CA THR A 328 8.30 13.56 -5.07
C THR A 328 8.64 12.48 -4.03
N PRO A 329 9.89 12.00 -3.98
CA PRO A 329 10.33 11.06 -2.95
C PRO A 329 10.34 11.72 -1.57
N LEU A 330 10.65 13.01 -1.51
CA LEU A 330 10.55 13.83 -0.31
C LEU A 330 9.14 14.44 -0.18
N HIS A 331 8.57 14.38 1.01
CA HIS A 331 7.25 14.92 1.32
C HIS A 331 7.16 15.35 2.79
N SER A 332 6.13 16.12 3.13
CA SER A 332 5.97 16.74 4.45
C SER A 332 5.94 15.72 5.61
N SER A 333 5.27 14.57 5.41
CA SER A 333 5.16 13.47 6.40
C SER A 333 6.40 12.56 6.50
N ASN A 334 7.49 12.86 5.78
CA ASN A 334 8.69 12.03 5.76
C ASN A 334 9.28 11.87 7.18
N THR A 335 9.54 10.62 7.57
CA THR A 335 9.95 10.23 8.93
C THR A 335 11.33 10.75 9.28
N ILE A 336 12.25 10.84 8.31
CA ILE A 336 13.59 11.42 8.53
C ILE A 336 13.47 12.91 8.84
N LEU A 337 12.65 13.66 8.09
CA LEU A 337 12.41 15.08 8.38
C LEU A 337 11.75 15.29 9.75
N THR A 338 10.78 14.44 10.12
CA THR A 338 10.14 14.49 11.44
C THR A 338 11.15 14.18 12.56
N ALA A 339 12.02 13.18 12.37
CA ALA A 339 13.06 12.85 13.33
C ALA A 339 14.08 14.00 13.50
N LEU A 340 14.50 14.61 12.40
CA LEU A 340 15.37 15.78 12.41
C LEU A 340 14.72 16.97 13.13
N MET A 341 13.42 17.19 12.90
CA MET A 341 12.66 18.24 13.58
C MET A 341 12.69 18.08 15.10
N PHE A 342 12.44 16.86 15.60
CA PHE A 342 12.53 16.60 17.04
C PHE A 342 13.97 16.72 17.54
N ALA A 343 14.98 16.26 16.80
CA ALA A 343 16.38 16.43 17.18
C ALA A 343 16.77 17.91 17.33
N LEU A 344 16.35 18.78 16.40
CA LEU A 344 16.60 20.22 16.44
C LEU A 344 15.87 20.88 17.62
N LEU A 345 14.63 20.46 17.91
CA LEU A 345 13.87 20.92 19.06
C LEU A 345 14.61 20.61 20.37
N TYR A 346 15.01 19.35 20.57
CA TYR A 346 15.66 18.95 21.83
C TYR A 346 17.05 19.55 22.04
N ASN A 347 17.76 19.85 20.96
CA ASN A 347 19.07 20.52 21.03
C ASN A 347 18.96 22.06 21.11
N GLY A 348 17.74 22.61 21.21
CA GLY A 348 17.53 24.07 21.29
C GLY A 348 17.95 24.83 20.03
N LEU A 349 18.09 24.14 18.89
CA LEU A 349 18.53 24.74 17.61
C LEU A 349 17.34 25.41 16.89
N LEU A 350 16.70 26.37 17.55
CA LEU A 350 15.41 26.93 17.16
C LEU A 350 15.41 27.59 15.76
N LYS A 351 16.51 28.22 15.35
CA LYS A 351 16.63 28.82 14.00
C LYS A 351 16.57 27.76 12.89
N LEU A 352 17.28 26.65 13.08
CA LEU A 352 17.25 25.52 12.13
C LEU A 352 15.90 24.80 12.19
N LEU A 353 15.29 24.71 13.37
CA LEU A 353 13.94 24.16 13.54
C LEU A 353 12.92 24.97 12.72
N VAL A 354 12.93 26.31 12.80
CA VAL A 354 12.05 27.17 12.00
C VAL A 354 12.28 26.95 10.50
N ALA A 355 13.54 26.89 10.05
CA ALA A 355 13.84 26.61 8.65
C ALA A 355 13.25 25.26 8.19
N LEU A 356 13.35 24.21 9.01
CA LEU A 356 12.79 22.90 8.71
C LEU A 356 11.25 22.89 8.74
N ILE A 357 10.62 23.62 9.66
CA ILE A 357 9.16 23.83 9.70
C ILE A 357 8.68 24.46 8.39
N VAL A 358 9.39 25.49 7.89
CA VAL A 358 9.08 26.12 6.60
C VAL A 358 9.25 25.14 5.44
N ILE A 359 10.33 24.34 5.41
CA ILE A 359 10.52 23.31 4.39
C ILE A 359 9.36 22.29 4.40
N LYS A 360 8.98 21.79 5.58
CA LYS A 360 7.85 20.86 5.72
C LYS A 360 6.52 21.50 5.30
N ALA A 361 6.32 22.79 5.58
CA ALA A 361 5.15 23.55 5.12
C ALA A 361 5.10 23.64 3.58
N LEU A 362 6.22 23.98 2.94
CA LEU A 362 6.33 24.03 1.48
C LEU A 362 6.07 22.66 0.85
N LEU A 363 6.67 21.59 1.40
CA LEU A 363 6.42 20.22 0.96
C LEU A 363 4.95 19.82 1.12
N TYR A 364 4.30 20.28 2.18
CA TYR A 364 2.87 20.01 2.43
C TYR A 364 1.99 20.72 1.39
N ILE A 365 2.29 21.99 1.08
CA ILE A 365 1.61 22.76 0.03
C ILE A 365 1.78 22.06 -1.32
N VAL A 366 3.01 21.65 -1.67
CA VAL A 366 3.26 20.90 -2.92
C VAL A 366 2.46 19.60 -2.96
N ARG A 367 2.46 18.82 -1.86
CA ARG A 367 1.73 17.54 -1.78
C ARG A 367 0.22 17.71 -1.95
N LYS A 368 -0.37 18.77 -1.38
CA LYS A 368 -1.81 19.02 -1.46
C LYS A 368 -2.23 19.76 -2.73
N GLY A 369 -1.33 20.56 -3.30
CA GLY A 369 -1.54 21.23 -4.60
C GLY A 369 -1.65 20.27 -5.78
N THR A 370 -1.13 19.04 -5.68
CA THR A 370 -1.31 18.01 -6.73
C THR A 370 -2.64 17.26 -6.63
N GLN A 371 -3.44 17.47 -5.58
CA GLN A 371 -4.71 16.78 -5.37
C GLN A 371 -5.91 17.64 -5.80
N PRO A 372 -7.00 17.01 -6.31
CA PRO A 372 -8.21 17.76 -6.65
C PRO A 372 -8.87 18.33 -5.39
N ILE A 373 -9.29 19.59 -5.46
CA ILE A 373 -9.82 20.36 -4.31
C ILE A 373 -10.98 19.64 -3.60
N LEU A 374 -11.84 18.96 -4.36
CA LEU A 374 -13.00 18.22 -3.86
C LEU A 374 -12.63 17.05 -2.92
N THR A 375 -11.37 16.61 -2.94
CA THR A 375 -10.87 15.51 -2.07
C THR A 375 -10.17 16.00 -0.81
N LEU A 376 -9.96 17.30 -0.67
CA LEU A 376 -9.28 17.90 0.47
C LEU A 376 -10.22 18.05 1.67
N SER A 377 -9.76 17.65 2.85
CA SER A 377 -10.40 18.07 4.10
C SER A 377 -9.88 19.45 4.49
N ILE A 378 -10.68 20.48 4.21
CA ILE A 378 -10.34 21.88 4.52
C ILE A 378 -9.99 22.05 6.00
N ILE A 379 -10.70 21.34 6.88
CA ILE A 379 -10.47 21.38 8.34
C ILE A 379 -9.07 20.85 8.68
N LEU A 380 -8.69 19.66 8.17
CA LEU A 380 -7.37 19.09 8.47
C LEU A 380 -6.23 19.94 7.91
N VAL A 381 -6.40 20.47 6.69
CA VAL A 381 -5.44 21.40 6.08
C VAL A 381 -5.28 22.65 6.93
N PHE A 382 -6.39 23.24 7.39
CA PHE A 382 -6.36 24.41 8.27
C PHE A 382 -5.62 24.10 9.57
N ILE A 383 -5.94 23.00 10.25
CA ILE A 383 -5.29 22.65 11.52
C ILE A 383 -3.78 22.40 11.31
N ARG A 384 -3.37 21.73 10.22
CA ARG A 384 -1.96 21.50 9.89
C ARG A 384 -1.21 22.81 9.68
N VAL A 385 -1.73 23.70 8.83
CA VAL A 385 -1.10 25.00 8.54
C VAL A 385 -1.05 25.87 9.79
N PHE A 386 -2.17 25.96 10.52
CA PHE A 386 -2.24 26.69 11.78
C PHE A 386 -1.25 26.17 12.82
N GLY A 387 -1.10 24.85 12.96
CA GLY A 387 -0.13 24.25 13.88
C GLY A 387 1.32 24.61 13.56
N LEU A 388 1.68 24.69 12.27
CA LEU A 388 3.03 25.11 11.85
C LEU A 388 3.26 26.61 12.13
N ILE A 389 2.28 27.46 11.83
CA ILE A 389 2.35 28.91 12.13
C ILE A 389 2.43 29.14 13.64
N LEU A 390 1.60 28.44 14.42
CA LEU A 390 1.59 28.50 15.87
C LEU A 390 2.95 28.09 16.44
N SER A 391 3.58 27.05 15.90
CA SER A 391 4.93 26.62 16.32
C SER A 391 5.99 27.72 16.08
N ILE A 392 5.95 28.40 14.93
CA ILE A 392 6.85 29.53 14.63
C ILE A 392 6.57 30.71 15.57
N GLY A 393 5.29 31.00 15.85
CA GLY A 393 4.85 32.03 16.77
C GLY A 393 5.33 31.78 18.20
N ILE A 394 5.20 30.55 18.70
CA ILE A 394 5.70 30.14 20.02
C ILE A 394 7.23 30.35 20.10
N ILE A 395 7.98 29.91 19.09
CA ILE A 395 9.45 30.10 19.03
C ILE A 395 9.82 31.59 19.05
N SER A 396 9.04 32.44 18.37
CA SER A 396 9.36 33.87 18.23
C SER A 396 8.94 34.71 19.44
N LEU A 397 7.84 34.34 20.11
CA LEU A 397 7.22 35.11 21.19
C LEU A 397 7.65 34.63 22.59
N THR A 398 7.99 33.35 22.72
CA THR A 398 8.28 32.73 24.03
C THR A 398 9.52 31.87 23.92
N ASN A 399 10.63 32.34 24.49
CA ASN A 399 11.87 31.55 24.55
C ASN A 399 11.76 30.30 25.46
N ASP A 400 10.70 30.17 26.27
CA ASP A 400 10.63 29.22 27.40
C ASP A 400 9.47 28.20 27.37
N ASN A 401 8.58 28.22 26.37
CA ASN A 401 7.40 27.33 26.36
C ASN A 401 7.62 26.03 25.55
N SER A 402 8.66 25.27 25.91
CA SER A 402 9.07 24.04 25.22
C SER A 402 7.96 22.97 25.15
N LEU A 403 7.12 22.86 26.19
CA LEU A 403 6.02 21.90 26.24
C LEU A 403 4.86 22.27 25.30
N LEU A 404 4.52 23.56 25.21
CA LEU A 404 3.49 24.05 24.27
C LEU A 404 3.97 23.91 22.82
N LEU A 405 5.25 24.22 22.57
CA LEU A 405 5.88 24.01 21.26
C LEU A 405 5.85 22.52 20.88
N LEU A 406 6.22 21.63 21.80
CA LEU A 406 6.20 20.20 21.56
C LEU A 406 4.79 19.69 21.25
N PHE A 407 3.79 20.12 22.01
CA PHE A 407 2.39 19.77 21.76
C PHE A 407 1.90 20.24 20.40
N SER A 408 2.22 21.48 20.02
CA SER A 408 1.89 22.05 18.71
C SER A 408 2.51 21.23 17.57
N LEU A 409 3.80 20.91 17.68
CA LEU A 409 4.51 20.12 16.67
C LEU A 409 3.97 18.69 16.56
N ILE A 410 3.77 17.98 17.68
CA ILE A 410 3.20 16.63 17.68
C ILE A 410 1.81 16.63 17.04
N THR A 411 0.92 17.53 17.46
CA THR A 411 -0.45 17.61 16.92
C THR A 411 -0.42 17.84 15.41
N SER A 412 0.43 18.75 14.96
CA SER A 412 0.62 19.06 13.56
C SER A 412 1.15 17.83 12.78
N GLU A 413 2.14 17.10 13.31
CA GLU A 413 2.71 15.91 12.67
C GLU A 413 1.74 14.73 12.63
N VAL A 414 0.90 14.54 13.66
CA VAL A 414 -0.16 13.52 13.67
C VAL A 414 -1.11 13.75 12.50
N ILE A 415 -1.52 15.00 12.26
CA ILE A 415 -2.43 15.35 11.16
C ILE A 415 -1.77 15.11 9.81
N ASP A 416 -0.52 15.55 9.63
CA ASP A 416 0.21 15.34 8.38
C ASP A 416 0.38 13.84 8.06
N ARG A 417 0.67 13.04 9.09
CA ARG A 417 0.75 11.58 8.99
C ARG A 417 -0.61 10.96 8.67
N TYR A 418 -1.66 11.38 9.36
CA TYR A 418 -3.02 10.90 9.10
C TYR A 418 -3.43 11.16 7.64
N GLU A 419 -3.19 12.37 7.15
CA GLU A 419 -3.47 12.70 5.76
C GLU A 419 -2.58 11.94 4.77
N PHE A 420 -1.29 11.77 5.08
CA PHE A 420 -0.39 10.96 4.26
C PHE A 420 -0.95 9.56 4.01
N TYR A 421 -1.48 8.88 5.02
CA TYR A 421 -2.07 7.55 4.84
C TYR A 421 -3.33 7.55 3.96
N ASN A 422 -4.09 8.64 3.97
CA ASN A 422 -5.24 8.81 3.08
C ASN A 422 -4.82 9.22 1.65
N ASP A 423 -3.62 9.80 1.50
CA ASP A 423 -3.03 10.18 0.21
C ASP A 423 -2.37 8.98 -0.52
N ILE A 424 -2.14 7.86 0.19
CA ILE A 424 -1.62 6.62 -0.40
C ILE A 424 -2.76 5.88 -1.12
N TYR A 425 -2.47 5.38 -2.32
CA TYR A 425 -3.38 4.49 -3.02
C TYR A 425 -2.66 3.31 -3.65
N VAL A 426 -3.40 2.23 -3.78
CA VAL A 426 -2.96 1.04 -4.51
C VAL A 426 -3.80 1.00 -5.78
N ASP A 427 -3.13 1.03 -6.93
CA ASP A 427 -3.78 0.77 -8.21
C ASP A 427 -4.38 -0.63 -8.18
N THR A 428 -5.70 -0.71 -8.18
CA THR A 428 -6.43 -1.96 -8.40
C THR A 428 -6.93 -1.97 -9.84
N PRO A 429 -7.03 -3.14 -10.47
CA PRO A 429 -7.65 -3.23 -11.79
C PRO A 429 -9.03 -2.57 -11.82
N LEU A 430 -9.83 -2.76 -10.76
CA LEU A 430 -11.16 -2.15 -10.64
C LEU A 430 -11.13 -0.61 -10.69
N LYS A 431 -10.24 0.06 -9.95
CA LYS A 431 -10.08 1.53 -10.02
C LYS A 431 -9.71 2.01 -11.42
N ILE A 432 -8.91 1.25 -12.14
CA ILE A 432 -8.46 1.64 -13.47
C ILE A 432 -9.60 1.47 -14.48
N LEU A 433 -10.40 0.41 -14.33
CA LEU A 433 -11.61 0.22 -15.12
C LEU A 433 -12.67 1.30 -14.83
N GLU A 434 -12.85 1.68 -13.56
CA GLU A 434 -13.69 2.84 -13.17
C GLU A 434 -13.22 4.12 -13.87
N LYS A 435 -11.92 4.36 -13.94
CA LYS A 435 -11.36 5.52 -14.64
C LYS A 435 -11.68 5.47 -16.14
N LEU A 436 -11.50 4.31 -16.79
CA LEU A 436 -11.81 4.13 -18.21
C LEU A 436 -13.31 4.34 -18.49
N ASP A 437 -14.18 3.85 -17.61
CA ASP A 437 -15.64 4.02 -17.72
C ASP A 437 -16.02 5.51 -17.58
N ASN A 438 -15.46 6.20 -16.58
CA ASN A 438 -15.67 7.64 -16.39
C ASN A 438 -15.12 8.47 -17.55
N ASP A 439 -13.93 8.16 -18.07
CA ASP A 439 -13.35 8.87 -19.22
C ASP A 439 -14.24 8.68 -20.48
N ALA A 440 -14.83 7.50 -20.67
CA ALA A 440 -15.80 7.25 -21.73
C ALA A 440 -17.09 8.06 -21.54
N VAL A 441 -17.63 8.11 -20.31
CA VAL A 441 -18.81 8.92 -19.95
C VAL A 441 -18.54 10.41 -20.12
N MET A 442 -17.39 10.92 -19.70
CA MET A 442 -17.05 12.33 -19.82
C MET A 442 -16.84 12.73 -21.28
N LYS A 443 -16.25 11.85 -22.10
CA LYS A 443 -16.23 12.04 -23.57
C LYS A 443 -17.63 12.04 -24.17
N TRP A 444 -18.58 11.30 -23.60
CA TRP A 444 -20.00 11.33 -23.99
C TRP A 444 -20.69 12.65 -23.59
N LEU A 445 -20.46 13.15 -22.37
CA LEU A 445 -21.05 14.41 -21.89
C LEU A 445 -20.54 15.66 -22.60
N ASN A 446 -19.28 15.66 -23.05
CA ASN A 446 -18.60 16.85 -23.58
C ASN A 446 -18.60 16.95 -25.12
N LYS A 447 -19.23 16.01 -25.84
CA LYS A 447 -19.48 16.16 -27.29
C LYS A 447 -20.77 16.95 -27.47
N ASP A 448 -20.65 18.27 -27.53
CA ASP A 448 -21.65 19.16 -28.14
C ASP A 448 -21.63 19.04 -29.67
#